data_AF-A0A365YYX7-F1
#
_entry.id   AF-A0A365YYX7-F1
#
_cell.length_a   1.000
_cell.length_b   1.000
_cell.length_c   1.000
_cell.angle_alpha   90.00
_cell.angle_beta   90.00
_cell.angle_gamma   90.00
#
_symmetry.space_group_name_H-M   'P 1'
#
loop_
_entity.id
_entity.type
_entity.pdbx_description
1 polymer ?
#
loop_
_entity_poly.entity_id
_entity_poly.type
_entity_poly.pdbx_seq_one_letter_code
_entity_poly.pdbx_strand_id
1 'polypeptide(L)'
;MASELPEGMRPAVLTYGQAAEYLGISPGRLRNLKWMGRGPRSVTYGTRDVRFRIADLDAWLDQKAGIQPAPQPARKRAPRPRRRGVGTLATLVLLGGMAILAILIKLIFE
;
A
#
# COMPACT_ATOMS: atom_id res chain seq x y z
N MET A 1 -12.58 -24.35 -30.14
CA MET A 1 -11.85 -23.91 -31.34
C MET A 1 -10.54 -23.29 -30.90
N ALA A 2 -9.44 -24.04 -30.98
CA ALA A 2 -8.12 -23.47 -30.73
C ALA A 2 -7.82 -22.48 -31.86
N SER A 3 -7.52 -21.24 -31.52
CA SER A 3 -7.15 -20.22 -32.51
C SER A 3 -5.80 -20.62 -33.10
N GLU A 4 -5.81 -21.12 -34.34
CA GLU A 4 -4.60 -21.43 -35.13
C GLU A 4 -3.98 -20.12 -35.61
N LEU A 5 -3.40 -19.36 -34.68
CA LEU A 5 -2.43 -18.35 -35.04
C LEU A 5 -1.20 -19.08 -35.61
N PRO A 6 -0.59 -18.58 -36.72
CA PRO A 6 0.59 -19.20 -37.29
C PRO A 6 1.67 -19.36 -36.21
N GLU A 7 2.30 -20.53 -36.13
CA GLU A 7 3.12 -20.94 -34.97
C GLU A 7 4.31 -20.01 -34.65
N GLY A 8 4.67 -19.07 -35.53
CA GLY A 8 5.68 -18.04 -35.29
C GLY A 8 5.15 -16.67 -34.82
N MET A 9 3.83 -16.46 -34.74
CA MET A 9 3.21 -15.15 -34.46
C MET A 9 2.39 -15.16 -33.17
N ARG A 10 2.84 -15.90 -32.15
CA ARG A 10 2.29 -15.71 -30.80
C ARG A 10 3.02 -14.52 -30.18
N PRO A 11 2.36 -13.37 -29.95
CA PRO A 11 3.01 -12.28 -29.23
C PRO A 11 3.46 -12.85 -27.88
N ALA A 12 4.75 -12.79 -27.59
CA ALA A 12 5.33 -13.29 -26.35
C ALA A 12 4.96 -12.32 -25.22
N VAL A 13 3.70 -12.43 -24.79
CA VAL A 13 3.11 -11.63 -23.74
C VAL A 13 2.88 -12.48 -22.51
N LEU A 14 3.39 -12.01 -21.39
CA LEU A 14 3.28 -12.65 -20.10
C LEU A 14 2.11 -12.08 -19.31
N THR A 15 1.45 -12.94 -18.57
CA THR A 15 0.50 -12.53 -17.53
C THR A 15 1.24 -11.88 -16.36
N TYR A 16 0.48 -11.32 -15.42
CA TYR A 16 1.04 -10.69 -14.23
C TYR A 16 1.95 -11.60 -13.40
N GLY A 17 1.52 -12.85 -13.20
CA GLY A 17 2.27 -13.84 -12.42
C GLY A 17 3.57 -14.23 -13.14
N GLN A 18 3.46 -14.53 -14.43
CA GLN A 18 4.61 -14.87 -15.27
C GLN A 18 5.61 -13.72 -15.38
N ALA A 19 5.15 -12.48 -15.51
CA ALA A 19 6.04 -11.32 -15.56
C ALA A 19 6.76 -11.09 -14.22
N ALA A 20 6.08 -11.33 -13.09
CA ALA A 20 6.70 -11.23 -11.77
C ALA A 20 7.77 -12.31 -11.58
N GLU A 21 7.47 -13.54 -12.00
CA GLU A 21 8.41 -14.66 -12.01
C GLU A 21 9.62 -14.38 -12.90
N TYR A 22 9.38 -13.88 -14.12
CA TYR A 22 10.42 -13.49 -15.07
C TYR A 22 11.39 -12.45 -14.49
N LEU A 23 10.86 -11.46 -13.76
CA LEU A 23 11.65 -10.42 -13.11
C LEU A 23 12.27 -10.85 -11.77
N GLY A 24 11.97 -12.06 -11.28
CA GLY A 24 12.44 -12.54 -9.98
C GLY A 24 11.88 -11.76 -8.78
N ILE A 25 10.69 -11.19 -8.89
CA ILE A 25 10.03 -10.42 -7.82
C ILE A 25 8.66 -10.96 -7.46
N SER A 26 8.15 -10.61 -6.28
CA SER A 26 6.79 -11.01 -5.92
C SER A 26 5.72 -10.31 -6.78
N PRO A 27 4.59 -10.97 -7.11
CA PRO A 27 3.49 -10.34 -7.85
C PRO A 27 2.95 -9.07 -7.16
N GLY A 28 2.90 -9.07 -5.83
CA GLY A 28 2.52 -7.89 -5.06
C GLY A 28 3.49 -6.71 -5.24
N ARG A 29 4.80 -6.98 -5.33
CA ARG A 29 5.82 -5.96 -5.61
C ARG A 29 5.65 -5.38 -7.02
N LEU A 30 5.44 -6.23 -8.03
CA LEU A 30 5.17 -5.77 -9.39
C LEU A 30 3.90 -4.89 -9.44
N ARG A 31 2.86 -5.24 -8.67
CA ARG A 31 1.62 -4.45 -8.54
C ARG A 31 1.85 -3.07 -7.96
N ASN A 32 2.64 -3.01 -6.90
CA ASN A 32 3.05 -1.74 -6.31
C ASN A 32 3.88 -0.89 -7.29
N LEU A 33 4.84 -1.50 -8.00
CA LEU A 33 5.64 -0.80 -9.01
C LEU A 33 4.78 -0.20 -10.12
N LYS A 34 3.80 -0.97 -10.64
CA LYS A 34 2.86 -0.48 -11.65
C LYS A 34 1.99 0.65 -11.10
N TRP A 35 1.44 0.50 -9.89
CA TRP A 35 0.61 1.53 -9.26
C TRP A 35 1.39 2.83 -9.01
N MET A 36 2.68 2.73 -8.69
CA MET A 36 3.58 3.88 -8.52
C MET A 36 4.08 4.47 -9.84
N GLY A 37 3.74 3.88 -11.00
CA GLY A 37 4.27 4.31 -12.31
C GLY A 37 5.76 4.05 -12.52
N ARG A 38 6.37 3.14 -11.74
CA ARG A 38 7.81 2.81 -11.77
C ARG A 38 8.10 1.40 -12.33
N GLY A 39 7.07 0.68 -12.73
CA GLY A 39 7.16 -0.67 -13.26
C GLY A 39 7.41 -0.71 -14.78
N PRO A 40 7.60 -1.92 -15.32
CA PRO A 40 7.70 -2.15 -16.77
C PRO A 40 6.40 -1.75 -17.48
N ARG A 41 6.52 -1.43 -18.78
CA ARG A 41 5.35 -1.13 -19.63
C ARG A 41 4.46 -2.37 -19.75
N SER A 42 3.15 -2.12 -19.81
CA SER A 42 2.14 -3.17 -19.87
C SER A 42 1.05 -2.80 -20.86
N VAL A 43 0.54 -3.79 -21.60
CA VAL A 43 -0.65 -3.65 -22.44
C VAL A 43 -1.87 -4.07 -21.64
N THR A 44 -2.92 -3.26 -21.64
CA THR A 44 -4.16 -3.54 -20.90
C THR A 44 -5.29 -3.75 -21.90
N TYR A 45 -5.90 -4.93 -21.88
CA TYR A 45 -7.05 -5.31 -22.70
C TYR A 45 -8.39 -5.13 -21.96
N GLY A 46 -8.33 -4.90 -20.64
CA GLY A 46 -9.47 -4.61 -19.77
C GLY A 46 -9.04 -4.46 -18.32
N THR A 47 -9.97 -4.18 -17.40
CA THR A 47 -9.65 -3.85 -15.99
C THR A 47 -8.79 -4.90 -15.27
N ARG A 48 -8.91 -6.17 -15.65
CA ARG A 48 -8.15 -7.29 -15.06
C ARG A 48 -7.21 -8.00 -16.04
N ASP A 49 -7.28 -7.70 -17.34
CA ASP A 49 -6.44 -8.36 -18.33
C ASP A 49 -5.27 -7.45 -18.72
N VAL A 50 -4.19 -7.59 -17.97
CA VAL A 50 -2.94 -6.87 -18.16
C VAL A 50 -1.88 -7.87 -18.61
N ARG A 51 -1.22 -7.56 -19.71
CA ARG A 51 -0.14 -8.35 -20.28
C ARG A 51 1.14 -7.55 -20.41
N PHE A 52 2.27 -8.24 -20.29
CA PHE A 52 3.60 -7.65 -20.38
C PHE A 52 4.32 -8.25 -21.57
N ARG A 53 4.86 -7.42 -22.46
CA ARG A 53 5.74 -7.92 -23.52
C ARG A 53 7.10 -8.22 -22.91
N ILE A 54 7.73 -9.31 -23.33
CA ILE A 54 9.09 -9.65 -22.87
C ILE A 54 10.07 -8.50 -23.13
N ALA A 55 10.05 -7.91 -24.33
CA ALA A 55 10.91 -6.77 -24.67
C ALA A 55 10.74 -5.54 -23.74
N ASP A 56 9.53 -5.29 -23.23
CA ASP A 56 9.30 -4.20 -22.28
C ASP A 56 9.82 -4.53 -20.87
N LEU A 57 9.84 -5.81 -20.50
CA LEU A 57 10.43 -6.30 -19.25
C LEU A 57 11.97 -6.19 -19.31
N ASP A 58 12.57 -6.60 -20.42
CA ASP A 58 14.01 -6.49 -20.67
C ASP A 58 14.46 -5.03 -20.63
N ALA A 59 13.77 -4.15 -21.38
CA ALA A 59 14.07 -2.72 -21.38
C ALA A 59 13.96 -2.09 -19.98
N TRP A 60 13.11 -2.63 -19.10
CA TRP A 60 13.01 -2.18 -17.72
C TRP A 60 14.16 -2.69 -16.84
N LEU A 61 14.62 -3.93 -17.06
CA LEU A 61 15.81 -4.48 -16.40
C LEU A 61 17.07 -3.70 -16.79
N ASP A 62 17.22 -3.36 -18.07
CA ASP A 62 18.36 -2.57 -18.58
C ASP A 62 18.41 -1.17 -17.94
N GLN A 63 17.25 -0.51 -17.83
CA GLN A 63 17.14 0.78 -17.12
C GLN A 63 17.53 0.68 -15.64
N LYS A 64 17.30 -0.48 -15.01
CA LYS A 64 17.61 -0.71 -13.60
C LYS A 64 19.06 -1.11 -13.35
N ALA A 65 19.69 -1.82 -14.28
CA ALA A 65 21.05 -2.32 -14.15
C ALA A 65 22.08 -1.18 -13.93
N GLY A 66 21.81 0.03 -14.44
CA GLY A 66 22.69 1.19 -14.28
C GLY A 66 22.46 2.06 -13.03
N ILE A 67 21.38 1.85 -12.27
CA ILE A 67 20.93 2.81 -11.24
C ILE A 67 20.48 2.08 -9.98
N GLN A 68 21.43 1.63 -9.17
CA GLN A 68 21.16 1.29 -7.78
C GLN A 68 22.19 1.98 -6.89
N PRO A 69 21.92 3.20 -6.38
CA PRO A 69 22.71 3.75 -5.28
C PRO A 69 22.63 2.77 -4.11
N ALA A 70 23.72 2.65 -3.37
CA ALA A 70 23.85 1.70 -2.26
C ALA A 70 22.59 1.75 -1.37
N PRO A 71 22.02 0.59 -0.98
CA PRO A 71 20.83 0.56 -0.16
C PRO A 71 21.09 1.35 1.11
N GLN A 72 20.31 2.42 1.33
CA GLN A 72 20.37 3.13 2.60
C GLN A 72 19.99 2.11 3.69
N PRO A 73 20.77 2.01 4.78
CA PRO A 73 20.49 1.07 5.84
C PRO A 73 19.06 1.32 6.33
N ALA A 74 18.29 0.24 6.52
CA ALA A 74 16.90 0.31 6.92
C ALA A 74 16.77 1.16 8.21
N ARG A 75 16.35 2.41 8.08
CA ARG A 75 16.14 3.29 9.23
C ARG A 75 15.02 2.67 10.07
N LYS A 76 15.32 2.24 11.29
CA LYS A 76 14.33 1.70 12.22
C LYS A 76 13.18 2.72 12.31
N ARG A 77 11.99 2.33 11.84
CA ARG A 77 10.80 3.17 11.99
C ARG A 77 10.60 3.43 13.47
N ALA A 78 10.53 4.69 13.87
CA ALA A 78 10.18 5.02 15.24
C ALA A 78 8.84 4.34 15.59
N PRO A 79 8.70 3.79 16.80
CA PRO A 79 7.45 3.17 17.22
C PRO A 79 6.32 4.19 17.11
N ARG A 80 5.19 3.79 16.53
CA ARG A 80 4.02 4.66 16.41
C ARG A 80 3.53 4.95 17.84
N PRO A 81 3.34 6.22 18.23
CA PRO A 81 2.88 6.53 19.58
C PRO A 81 1.53 5.85 19.80
N ARG A 82 1.44 5.01 20.85
CA ARG A 82 0.16 4.43 21.27
C ARG A 82 -0.73 5.60 21.68
N ARG A 83 -1.87 5.80 20.99
CA ARG A 83 -2.90 6.76 21.42
C ARG A 83 -3.42 6.29 22.78
N ARG A 84 -2.88 6.84 23.85
CA ARG A 84 -3.41 6.67 25.21
C ARG A 84 -4.71 7.46 25.24
N GLY A 85 -5.84 6.75 25.33
CA GLY A 85 -7.16 7.35 25.32
C GLY A 85 -7.24 8.45 26.37
N VAL A 86 -7.52 9.67 25.93
CA VAL A 86 -7.70 10.82 26.82
C VAL A 86 -9.12 10.73 27.38
N GLY A 87 -9.21 10.44 28.68
CA GLY A 87 -10.12 11.13 29.59
C GLY A 87 -11.58 10.67 29.68
N THR A 88 -11.86 9.44 30.08
CA THR A 88 -13.16 9.12 30.75
C THR A 88 -13.17 9.59 32.21
N LEU A 89 -11.99 9.77 32.84
CA LEU A 89 -11.86 10.22 34.23
C LEU A 89 -12.16 11.72 34.42
N ALA A 90 -11.90 12.57 33.43
CA ALA A 90 -12.15 14.01 33.54
C ALA A 90 -13.65 14.35 33.60
N THR A 91 -14.49 13.58 32.91
CA THR A 91 -15.94 13.80 32.87
C THR A 91 -16.62 13.46 34.19
N LEU A 92 -16.10 12.47 34.94
CA LEU A 92 -16.68 12.06 36.23
C LEU A 92 -16.40 13.07 37.35
N VAL A 93 -15.23 13.74 37.33
CA VAL A 93 -14.88 14.76 38.34
C VAL A 93 -15.74 16.02 38.19
N LEU A 94 -16.05 16.43 36.95
CA LEU A 94 -16.91 17.60 36.68
C LEU A 94 -18.36 17.40 37.15
N LEU A 95 -18.93 16.20 36.97
CA LEU A 95 -20.29 15.90 37.41
C LEU A 95 -20.40 15.78 38.94
N GLY A 96 -19.40 15.17 39.60
CA GLY A 96 -19.36 15.06 41.06
C GLY A 96 -19.28 16.41 41.77
N GLY A 97 -18.44 17.34 41.27
CA GLY A 97 -18.31 18.67 41.84
C GLY A 97 -19.59 19.52 41.73
N MET A 98 -20.31 19.41 40.61
CA MET A 98 -21.56 20.15 40.38
C MET A 98 -22.69 19.71 41.31
N ALA A 99 -22.79 18.42 41.64
CA ALA A 99 -23.77 17.91 42.60
C ALA A 99 -23.51 18.45 44.02
N ILE A 100 -22.25 18.49 44.45
CA ILE A 100 -21.86 19.03 45.77
C ILE A 100 -22.15 20.54 45.85
N LEU A 101 -21.84 21.28 44.79
CA LEU A 101 -22.12 22.73 44.74
C LEU A 101 -23.61 23.02 44.84
N ALA A 102 -24.46 22.26 44.13
CA ALA A 102 -25.91 22.43 44.19
C ALA A 102 -26.48 22.17 45.60
N ILE A 103 -25.95 21.17 46.31
CA ILE A 103 -26.35 20.85 47.70
C ILE A 103 -25.96 21.99 48.64
N LEU A 104 -24.76 22.56 48.50
CA LEU A 104 -24.30 23.68 49.33
C LEU A 104 -25.13 24.95 49.10
N ILE A 105 -25.45 25.27 47.84
CA ILE A 105 -26.33 26.40 47.52
C ILE A 105 -27.70 26.21 48.18
N LYS A 106 -28.27 25.00 48.11
CA LYS A 106 -29.59 24.75 48.71
C LYS A 106 -29.60 24.83 50.24
N LEU A 107 -28.47 24.63 50.91
CA LEU A 107 -28.34 24.71 52.38
C LEU A 107 -28.16 26.14 52.91
N ILE A 108 -27.78 27.09 52.05
CA ILE A 108 -27.52 28.50 52.41
C ILE A 108 -28.77 29.37 52.22
N PHE A 109 -29.66 28.98 51.30
CA PHE A 109 -30.84 29.74 50.93
C PHE A 109 -32.15 29.20 51.52
N GLU A 110 -32.07 28.23 52.44
CA GLU A 110 -33.18 27.69 53.24
C GLU A 110 -33.00 28.12 54.71
#